data_AF-A0A7Z0CJC0-F1
#
_entry.id   AF-A0A7Z0CJC0-F1
#
_cell.length_a   1.000
_cell.length_b   1.000
_cell.length_c   1.000
_cell.angle_alpha   90.00
_cell.angle_beta   90.00
_cell.angle_gamma   90.00
#
_symmetry.space_group_name_H-M   'P 1'
#
loop_
_entity.id
_entity.type
_entity.pdbx_description
1 polymer ?
#
loop_
_entity_poly.entity_id
_entity_poly.type
_entity_poly.pdbx_seq_one_letter_code
_entity_poly.pdbx_strand_id
1 'polypeptide(L)'
;MDLPAPMPPRLPQRVVVAGSPAPLLTTFLERLAAVLDLPLVPLSELAGRADLEALAAFDGWVTTAERYDARAVLLERADLVVTVLAEEPGTLRSLVRRTVRRIRSDAPEVDLAWVEALPVSHPDLPAVRLVGSDAVEAWLAGLGA
;
A
#
# COMPACT_ATOMS: atom_id res chain seq x y z
N MET A 1 17.10 -13.61 7.86
CA MET A 1 16.04 -13.66 8.89
C MET A 1 15.38 -12.31 8.82
N ASP A 2 14.30 -12.20 8.02
CA ASP A 2 13.57 -10.94 7.92
C ASP A 2 12.88 -10.71 9.26
N LEU A 3 13.15 -9.55 9.87
CA LEU A 3 12.46 -9.16 11.09
C LEU A 3 10.98 -8.95 10.76
N PRO A 4 10.05 -9.33 11.66
CA PRO A 4 8.65 -9.07 11.44
C PRO A 4 8.43 -7.56 11.25
N ALA A 5 7.57 -7.22 10.28
CA ALA A 5 7.23 -5.84 10.00
C ALA A 5 6.69 -5.16 11.27
N PRO A 6 7.05 -3.89 11.53
CA PRO A 6 6.62 -3.20 12.74
C PRO A 6 5.10 -3.06 12.77
N MET A 7 4.51 -3.27 13.95
CA MET A 7 3.10 -2.99 14.19
C MET A 7 2.90 -1.51 14.48
N PRO A 8 1.87 -0.86 13.92
CA PRO A 8 1.53 0.50 14.30
C PRO A 8 1.09 0.53 15.77
N PRO A 9 1.41 1.60 16.53
CA PRO A 9 1.11 1.70 17.96
C PRO A 9 -0.39 1.83 18.28
N ARG A 10 -1.19 2.15 17.27
CA ARG A 10 -2.66 2.25 17.30
C ARG A 10 -3.21 1.74 15.98
N LEU A 11 -4.45 1.26 15.98
CA LEU A 11 -5.12 0.86 14.74
C LEU A 11 -5.25 2.09 13.82
N PRO A 12 -4.62 2.06 12.64
CA PRO A 12 -4.66 3.19 11.72
C PRO A 12 -6.08 3.34 11.16
N GLN A 13 -6.52 4.58 10.96
CA GLN A 13 -7.84 4.85 10.38
C GLN A 13 -7.71 5.27 8.91
N ARG A 14 -6.58 5.82 8.51
CA ARG A 14 -6.36 6.31 7.14
C ARG A 14 -5.12 5.65 6.54
N VAL A 15 -5.31 4.64 5.72
CA VAL A 15 -4.22 3.79 5.20
C VAL A 15 -4.05 3.94 3.69
N VAL A 16 -2.84 4.31 3.28
CA VAL A 16 -2.44 4.30 1.87
C VAL A 16 -1.68 3.01 1.58
N VAL A 17 -2.09 2.27 0.57
CA VAL A 17 -1.44 1.03 0.16
C VAL A 17 -0.80 1.18 -1.21
N ALA A 18 0.51 0.95 -1.25
CA ALA A 18 1.32 0.97 -2.45
C ALA A 18 1.71 -0.46 -2.86
N GLY A 19 1.73 -0.74 -4.16
CA GLY A 19 2.14 -2.04 -4.65
C GLY A 19 1.88 -2.17 -6.14
N SER A 20 2.48 -3.17 -6.77
CA SER A 20 2.14 -3.50 -8.16
C SER A 20 0.75 -4.14 -8.21
N PRO A 21 -0.11 -3.78 -9.18
CA PRO A 21 -1.39 -4.45 -9.39
C PRO A 21 -1.19 -5.96 -9.56
N ALA A 22 -1.66 -6.74 -8.61
CA ALA A 22 -1.51 -8.19 -8.54
C ALA A 22 -2.52 -8.77 -7.54
N PRO A 23 -2.88 -10.07 -7.65
CA PRO A 23 -3.81 -10.70 -6.72
C PRO A 23 -3.46 -10.50 -5.24
N LEU A 24 -2.15 -10.54 -4.90
CA LEU A 24 -1.69 -10.30 -3.53
C LEU A 24 -2.08 -8.92 -3.00
N LEU A 25 -1.95 -7.87 -3.82
CA LEU A 25 -2.32 -6.50 -3.43
C LEU A 25 -3.83 -6.37 -3.25
N THR A 26 -4.61 -6.92 -4.18
CA THR A 26 -6.09 -6.88 -4.12
C THR A 26 -6.60 -7.60 -2.87
N THR A 27 -6.15 -8.84 -2.63
CA THR A 27 -6.53 -9.61 -1.45
C THR A 27 -6.07 -8.92 -0.16
N PHE A 28 -4.89 -8.30 -0.15
CA PHE A 28 -4.43 -7.54 0.99
C PHE A 28 -5.33 -6.33 1.30
N LEU A 29 -5.70 -5.55 0.29
CA LEU A 29 -6.58 -4.38 0.43
C LEU A 29 -7.93 -4.77 1.06
N GLU A 30 -8.58 -5.79 0.51
CA GLU A 30 -9.87 -6.28 0.99
C GLU A 30 -9.80 -6.74 2.45
N ARG A 31 -8.76 -7.51 2.80
CA ARG A 31 -8.59 -8.03 4.15
C ARG A 31 -8.19 -6.95 5.15
N LEU A 32 -7.33 -6.01 4.75
CA LEU A 32 -6.95 -4.90 5.60
C LEU A 32 -8.16 -4.03 5.94
N ALA A 33 -8.96 -3.68 4.92
CA ALA A 33 -10.19 -2.92 5.10
C ALA A 33 -11.17 -3.66 6.05
N ALA A 34 -11.34 -4.97 5.86
CA ALA A 34 -12.19 -5.78 6.74
C ALA A 34 -11.67 -5.87 8.18
N VAL A 35 -10.36 -6.03 8.38
CA VAL A 35 -9.73 -6.11 9.72
C VAL A 35 -9.85 -4.78 10.47
N LEU A 36 -9.69 -3.66 9.76
CA LEU A 36 -9.79 -2.34 10.35
C LEU A 36 -11.24 -1.82 10.45
N ASP A 37 -12.20 -2.54 9.84
CA ASP A 37 -13.59 -2.10 9.67
C ASP A 37 -13.69 -0.73 8.98
N LEU A 38 -12.96 -0.56 7.88
CA LEU A 38 -12.85 0.68 7.11
C LEU A 38 -13.32 0.50 5.66
N PRO A 39 -13.85 1.56 5.03
CA PRO A 39 -14.17 1.51 3.60
C PRO A 39 -12.88 1.39 2.77
N LEU A 40 -12.86 0.43 1.84
CA LEU A 40 -11.87 0.36 0.78
C LEU A 40 -12.32 1.26 -0.38
N VAL A 41 -11.54 2.31 -0.67
CA VAL A 41 -11.82 3.28 -1.74
C VAL A 41 -10.60 3.36 -2.66
N PRO A 42 -10.50 2.55 -3.72
CA PRO A 42 -9.41 2.62 -4.69
C PRO A 42 -9.36 3.97 -5.41
N LEU A 43 -8.16 4.50 -5.66
CA LEU A 43 -7.98 5.79 -6.36
C LEU A 43 -8.52 5.76 -7.80
N SER A 44 -8.60 4.59 -8.41
CA SER A 44 -9.22 4.36 -9.72
C SER A 44 -10.73 4.60 -9.74
N GLU A 45 -11.39 4.60 -8.59
CA GLU A 45 -12.84 4.81 -8.47
C GLU A 45 -13.21 6.29 -8.27
N LEU A 46 -12.24 7.15 -7.99
CA LEU A 46 -12.46 8.58 -7.79
C LEU A 46 -12.58 9.32 -9.13
N ALA A 47 -13.64 10.10 -9.30
CA ALA A 47 -13.90 10.82 -10.55
C ALA A 47 -13.00 12.06 -10.73
N GLY A 48 -12.42 12.59 -9.65
CA GLY A 48 -11.58 13.78 -9.74
C GLY A 48 -11.05 14.29 -8.41
N ARG A 49 -10.60 15.55 -8.42
CA ARG A 49 -9.98 16.21 -7.26
C ARG A 49 -10.93 16.41 -6.09
N ALA A 50 -12.21 16.71 -6.36
CA ALA A 50 -13.21 16.91 -5.33
C ALA A 50 -13.44 15.62 -4.50
N ASP A 51 -13.56 14.47 -5.17
CA ASP A 51 -13.72 13.17 -4.50
C ASP A 51 -12.49 12.81 -3.66
N LEU A 52 -11.29 13.11 -4.17
CA LEU A 52 -10.04 12.94 -3.43
C LEU A 52 -10.00 13.79 -2.16
N GLU A 53 -10.41 15.06 -2.24
CA GLU A 53 -10.48 15.94 -1.08
C GLU A 53 -11.54 15.49 -0.08
N ALA A 54 -12.68 14.99 -0.56
CA ALA A 54 -13.72 14.40 0.27
C ALA A 54 -13.23 13.14 0.99
N LEU A 55 -12.53 12.24 0.29
CA LEU A 55 -11.90 11.06 0.89
C LEU A 55 -10.89 11.46 1.97
N ALA A 56 -9.99 12.41 1.66
CA ALA A 56 -8.96 12.86 2.60
C ALA A 56 -9.53 13.56 3.85
N ALA A 57 -10.72 14.16 3.75
CA ALA A 57 -11.43 14.77 4.87
C ALA A 57 -12.17 13.74 5.75
N PHE A 58 -12.37 12.52 5.26
CA PHE A 58 -13.08 11.48 5.99
C PHE A 58 -12.19 10.84 7.05
N ASP A 59 -12.79 10.40 8.16
CA ASP A 59 -12.05 9.94 9.34
C ASP A 59 -11.49 8.52 9.20
N GLY A 60 -11.96 7.72 8.23
CA GLY A 60 -11.52 6.34 8.06
C GLY A 60 -11.58 5.83 6.62
N TRP A 61 -10.46 5.34 6.08
CA TRP A 61 -10.37 4.76 4.74
C TRP A 61 -9.13 3.90 4.53
N VAL A 62 -9.24 2.95 3.60
CA VAL A 62 -8.11 2.27 2.98
C VAL A 62 -8.13 2.62 1.49
N THR A 63 -7.00 3.08 0.94
CA THR A 63 -6.91 3.48 -0.48
C THR A 63 -5.61 3.01 -1.12
N THR A 64 -5.53 3.14 -2.44
CA THR A 64 -4.36 2.77 -3.25
C THR A 64 -3.43 3.99 -3.49
N ALA A 65 -2.32 3.82 -4.22
CA ALA A 65 -1.28 4.87 -4.36
C ALA A 65 -0.76 5.08 -5.81
N GLU A 66 -1.48 4.57 -6.80
CA GLU A 66 -1.10 4.60 -8.22
C GLU A 66 -1.11 6.00 -8.84
N ARG A 67 -1.86 6.94 -8.27
CA ARG A 67 -1.96 8.32 -8.76
C ARG A 67 -1.00 9.26 -8.02
N TYR A 68 -0.07 9.86 -8.77
CA TYR A 68 0.92 10.79 -8.23
C TYR A 68 0.30 12.06 -7.62
N ASP A 69 -0.72 12.64 -8.28
CA ASP A 69 -1.41 13.85 -7.86
C ASP A 69 -2.20 13.70 -6.55
N ALA A 70 -2.56 12.46 -6.21
CA ALA A 70 -3.30 12.14 -5.00
C ALA A 70 -2.42 12.04 -3.74
N ARG A 71 -1.14 11.64 -3.91
CA ARG A 71 -0.23 11.34 -2.80
C ARG A 71 -0.08 12.51 -1.85
N ALA A 72 0.16 13.72 -2.37
CA ALA A 72 0.36 14.90 -1.54
C ALA A 72 -0.83 15.16 -0.59
N VAL A 73 -2.07 14.95 -1.06
CA VAL A 73 -3.28 15.16 -0.25
C VAL A 73 -3.47 14.05 0.77
N LEU A 74 -3.29 12.81 0.35
CA LEU A 74 -3.55 11.65 1.22
C LEU A 74 -2.49 11.50 2.31
N LEU A 75 -1.21 11.75 2.01
CA LEU A 75 -0.12 11.58 2.97
C LEU A 75 -0.19 12.57 4.12
N GLU A 76 -0.78 13.76 3.93
CA GLU A 76 -1.02 14.71 5.02
C GLU A 76 -2.02 14.21 6.07
N ARG A 77 -2.85 13.21 5.71
CA ARG A 77 -3.92 12.67 6.57
C ARG A 77 -3.73 11.19 6.90
N ALA A 78 -2.85 10.51 6.18
CA ALA A 78 -2.58 9.10 6.39
C ALA A 78 -2.03 8.87 7.80
N ASP A 79 -2.49 7.78 8.43
CA ASP A 79 -1.91 7.25 9.66
C ASP A 79 -0.85 6.19 9.38
N LEU A 80 -0.84 5.62 8.18
CA LEU A 80 0.03 4.52 7.79
C LEU A 80 0.16 4.44 6.27
N VAL A 81 1.38 4.16 5.80
CA VAL A 81 1.63 3.70 4.43
C VAL A 81 2.09 2.24 4.45
N VAL A 82 1.46 1.38 3.65
CA VAL A 82 1.88 -0.01 3.50
C VAL A 82 2.30 -0.30 2.07
N THR A 83 3.50 -0.82 1.89
CA THR A 83 4.00 -1.29 0.60
C THR A 83 3.92 -2.80 0.54
N VAL A 84 3.20 -3.34 -0.44
CA VAL A 84 3.04 -4.78 -0.67
C VAL A 84 3.73 -5.19 -1.95
N LEU A 85 4.68 -6.12 -1.81
CA LEU A 85 5.45 -6.68 -2.91
C LEU A 85 5.28 -8.19 -2.95
N ALA A 86 5.10 -8.77 -4.13
CA ALA A 86 5.01 -10.23 -4.27
C ALA A 86 6.36 -10.91 -4.02
N GLU A 87 7.46 -10.25 -4.38
CA GLU A 87 8.83 -10.75 -4.22
C GLU A 87 9.79 -9.57 -4.00
N GLU A 88 10.97 -9.85 -3.46
CA GLU A 88 12.02 -8.84 -3.30
C GLU A 88 12.51 -8.30 -4.66
N PRO A 89 12.46 -6.98 -4.90
CA PRO A 89 13.01 -6.37 -6.10
C PRO A 89 14.50 -6.68 -6.24
N GLY A 90 14.94 -7.01 -7.47
CA GLY A 90 16.36 -7.18 -7.78
C GLY A 90 16.92 -8.60 -7.65
N THR A 91 16.13 -9.58 -7.20
CA THR A 91 16.56 -10.99 -7.30
C THR A 91 16.49 -11.50 -8.75
N LEU A 92 17.40 -12.40 -9.16
CA LEU A 92 17.41 -12.98 -10.52
C LEU A 92 16.05 -13.63 -10.86
N ARG A 93 15.43 -14.29 -9.89
CA ARG A 93 14.09 -14.90 -10.02
C ARG A 93 13.03 -13.85 -10.29
N SER A 94 13.03 -12.75 -9.54
CA SER A 94 12.08 -11.65 -9.73
C SER A 94 12.32 -10.93 -11.05
N LEU A 95 13.56 -10.77 -11.50
CA LEU A 95 13.87 -10.20 -12.82
C LEU A 95 13.35 -11.08 -13.97
N VAL A 96 13.54 -12.41 -13.89
CA VAL A 96 13.04 -13.36 -14.90
C VAL A 96 11.51 -13.37 -14.93
N ARG A 97 10.85 -13.51 -13.77
CA ARG A 97 9.37 -13.45 -13.70
C ARG A 97 8.82 -12.11 -14.18
N ARG A 98 9.46 -11.00 -13.78
CA ARG A 98 9.11 -9.65 -14.24
C ARG A 98 9.20 -9.52 -15.75
N THR A 99 10.28 -10.05 -16.34
CA THR A 99 10.46 -10.05 -17.81
C THR A 99 9.35 -10.84 -18.51
N VAL A 100 9.03 -12.04 -18.02
CA VAL A 100 7.95 -12.88 -18.57
C VAL A 100 6.57 -12.22 -18.41
N ARG A 101 6.31 -11.58 -17.26
CA ARG A 101 5.05 -10.87 -16.99
C ARG A 101 4.91 -9.64 -17.89
N ARG A 102 5.96 -8.83 -18.04
CA ARG A 102 5.97 -7.63 -18.90
C ARG A 102 5.65 -7.96 -20.36
N ILE A 103 6.14 -9.09 -20.87
CA ILE A 103 5.81 -9.55 -22.23
C ILE A 103 4.32 -9.90 -22.36
N ARG A 104 3.66 -10.28 -21.28
CA ARG A 104 2.24 -10.70 -21.25
C ARG A 104 1.25 -9.62 -20.79
N SER A 105 1.70 -8.62 -20.05
CA SER A 105 0.85 -7.58 -19.49
C SER A 105 1.46 -6.21 -19.76
N ASP A 106 0.75 -5.36 -20.50
CA ASP A 106 1.02 -3.93 -20.71
C ASP A 106 0.86 -3.09 -19.41
N ALA A 107 0.99 -3.71 -18.24
CA ALA A 107 0.76 -3.06 -16.96
C ALA A 107 1.95 -2.14 -16.61
N PRO A 108 1.71 -0.85 -16.33
CA PRO A 108 2.76 0.07 -15.94
C PRO A 108 3.39 -0.35 -14.62
N GLU A 109 4.70 -0.14 -14.51
CA GLU A 109 5.46 -0.35 -13.29
C GLU A 109 5.13 0.76 -12.28
N VAL A 110 4.68 0.38 -11.09
CA VAL A 110 4.39 1.35 -10.03
C VAL A 110 5.73 1.83 -9.47
N ASP A 111 6.03 3.11 -9.67
CA ASP A 111 7.17 3.76 -9.01
C ASP A 111 6.92 3.80 -7.50
N LEU A 112 7.78 3.12 -6.75
CA LEU A 112 7.77 3.04 -5.28
C LEU A 112 8.92 3.84 -4.65
N ALA A 113 9.76 4.53 -5.43
CA ALA A 113 10.88 5.31 -4.89
C ALA A 113 10.41 6.43 -3.95
N TRP A 114 9.18 6.91 -4.13
CA TRP A 114 8.57 7.89 -3.23
C TRP A 114 8.31 7.33 -1.81
N VAL A 115 8.10 6.01 -1.66
CA VAL A 115 7.92 5.39 -0.34
C VAL A 115 9.22 5.48 0.46
N GLU A 116 10.36 5.24 -0.21
CA GLU A 116 11.70 5.36 0.39
C GLU A 116 12.02 6.81 0.81
N ALA A 117 11.35 7.79 0.19
CA ALA A 117 11.47 9.21 0.53
C ALA A 117 10.50 9.68 1.64
N LEU A 118 9.59 8.81 2.11
CA LEU A 118 8.64 9.16 3.18
C LEU A 118 9.32 9.58 4.48
N PRO A 119 10.38 8.91 4.99
CA PRO A 119 11.02 9.33 6.24
C PRO A 119 11.60 10.75 6.20
N VAL A 120 11.90 11.27 5.00
CA VAL A 120 12.41 12.63 4.81
C VAL A 120 11.28 13.65 4.72
N SER A 121 10.19 13.30 4.03
CA SER A 121 9.07 14.23 3.76
C SER A 121 7.99 14.22 4.84
N HIS A 122 7.76 13.06 5.47
CA HIS A 122 6.75 12.78 6.47
C HIS A 122 7.36 11.90 7.57
N PRO A 123 8.29 12.44 8.39
CA PRO A 123 9.07 11.65 9.35
C PRO A 123 8.20 10.95 10.41
N ASP A 124 7.04 11.52 10.72
CA ASP A 124 6.10 10.98 11.70
C ASP A 124 5.07 10.01 11.10
N LEU A 125 5.09 9.80 9.78
CA LEU A 125 4.18 8.89 9.08
C LEU A 125 4.81 7.49 9.04
N PRO A 126 4.25 6.51 9.77
CA PRO A 126 4.76 5.15 9.74
C PRO A 126 4.65 4.56 8.33
N ALA A 127 5.71 3.87 7.90
CA ALA A 127 5.75 3.12 6.65
C ALA A 127 6.12 1.66 6.93
N VAL A 128 5.33 0.74 6.38
CA VAL A 128 5.53 -0.71 6.51
C VAL A 128 5.75 -1.31 5.13
N ARG A 129 6.73 -2.20 5.00
CA ARG A 129 7.01 -2.94 3.77
C ARG A 129 6.79 -4.44 4.00
N LEU A 130 5.91 -5.03 3.22
CA LEU A 130 5.52 -6.44 3.27
C LEU A 130 5.91 -7.11 1.97
N VAL A 131 6.68 -8.18 2.07
CA VAL A 131 7.17 -8.92 0.90
C VAL A 131 6.75 -10.38 0.98
N GLY A 132 6.00 -10.82 -0.03
CA GLY A 132 5.42 -12.15 -0.10
C GLY A 132 4.15 -12.31 0.73
N SER A 133 3.48 -13.45 0.54
CA SER A 133 2.25 -13.80 1.26
C SER A 133 2.47 -13.93 2.76
N ASP A 134 3.57 -14.55 3.18
CA ASP A 134 3.78 -14.93 4.58
C ASP A 134 3.94 -13.69 5.47
N ALA A 135 4.64 -12.66 4.98
CA ALA A 135 4.76 -11.38 5.67
C ALA A 135 3.41 -10.66 5.76
N VAL A 136 2.60 -10.73 4.71
CA VAL A 136 1.24 -10.17 4.69
C VAL A 136 0.34 -10.86 5.72
N GLU A 137 0.32 -12.18 5.75
CA GLU A 137 -0.50 -12.95 6.69
C GLU A 137 -0.09 -12.67 8.15
N ALA A 138 1.20 -12.70 8.43
CA ALA A 138 1.72 -12.45 9.78
C ALA A 138 1.36 -11.05 10.28
N TRP A 139 1.49 -10.04 9.41
CA TRP A 139 1.19 -8.66 9.77
C TRP A 139 -0.31 -8.41 9.96
N LEU A 140 -1.17 -8.96 9.08
CA LEU A 140 -2.63 -8.88 9.24
C LEU A 140 -3.11 -9.57 10.52
N ALA A 141 -2.54 -10.74 10.86
CA ALA A 141 -2.86 -11.43 12.10
C ALA A 141 -2.47 -10.61 13.33
N GLY A 142 -1.38 -9.84 13.26
CA GLY A 142 -0.95 -8.95 14.33
C GLY A 142 -1.82 -7.71 14.54
N LEU A 143 -2.60 -7.29 13.54
CA LEU A 143 -3.56 -6.17 13.68
C LEU A 143 -4.86 -6.58 14.38
N GLY A 144 -5.26 -7.84 14.25
CA GLY A 144 -6.51 -8.36 14.83
C GLY A 144 -6.39 -8.95 16.23
N ALA A 145 -5.20 -8.92 16.84
CA ALA A 145 -4.90 -9.44 18.17
C ALA A 145 -4.95 -8.35 19.23
#